data_AF-A0A426Y2Q1-F1
#
_entry.id   AF-A0A426Y2Q1-F1
#
_cell.length_a   1.000
_cell.length_b   1.000
_cell.length_c   1.000
_cell.angle_alpha   90.00
_cell.angle_beta   90.00
_cell.angle_gamma   90.00
#
_symmetry.space_group_name_H-M   'P 1'
#
loop_
_entity.id
_entity.type
_entity.pdbx_description
1 polymer ?
#
loop_
_entity_poly.entity_id
_entity_poly.type
_entity_poly.pdbx_seq_one_letter_code
_entity_poly.pdbx_strand_id
1 'polypeptide(L)'
;MFSLCSLSSQLLLMGKSKHGCMIVWDPELTMMLLDIGARQWHTVQMGQGEDRINSKGMVVRLLYTNSGFAVFALGSNAIHKLWKWVRNERNPSGKSNASVAPQLWQPSNGALMTNETTDTNPEEVTPCIALSKNDSYVMSGSGGKISLFNMMTFKVHSFFDCH
;
A
#
# COMPACT_ATOMS: atom_id res chain seq x y z
N MET A 1 21.12 18.51 8.36
CA MET A 1 20.84 19.23 7.11
C MET A 1 21.09 18.25 5.97
N PHE A 2 20.05 17.62 5.44
CA PHE A 2 20.20 16.67 4.33
C PHE A 2 19.74 17.34 3.05
N SER A 3 20.67 17.41 2.09
CA SER A 3 20.48 17.94 0.75
C SER A 3 19.53 17.03 -0.04
N LEU A 4 18.42 17.57 -0.50
CA LEU A 4 17.57 16.95 -1.53
C LEU A 4 18.27 17.15 -2.89
N CYS A 5 19.00 16.14 -3.36
CA CYS A 5 19.30 16.05 -4.79
C CYS A 5 18.02 15.66 -5.51
N SER A 6 17.32 16.67 -6.02
CA SER A 6 16.34 16.52 -7.11
C SER A 6 17.08 16.04 -8.34
N LEU A 7 16.74 14.85 -8.82
CA LEU A 7 17.00 14.40 -10.19
C LEU A 7 15.83 13.51 -10.61
N SER A 8 15.09 13.98 -11.61
CA SER A 8 14.07 13.27 -12.41
C SER A 8 12.74 12.95 -11.71
N SER A 9 11.76 13.85 -11.88
CA SER A 9 10.32 13.67 -12.23
C SER A 9 9.51 12.37 -11.96
N GLN A 10 9.94 11.43 -11.13
CA GLN A 10 9.14 10.29 -10.69
C GLN A 10 9.17 10.23 -9.16
N LEU A 11 8.07 10.62 -8.52
CA LEU A 11 7.97 10.68 -7.07
C LEU A 11 8.05 9.25 -6.49
N LEU A 12 9.19 8.86 -5.94
CA LEU A 12 9.31 7.63 -5.15
C LEU A 12 8.40 7.75 -3.92
N LEU A 13 7.46 6.83 -3.78
CA LEU A 13 6.63 6.75 -2.57
C LEU A 13 7.43 6.06 -1.48
N MET A 14 7.74 6.79 -0.41
CA MET A 14 8.46 6.25 0.73
C MET A 14 7.59 6.16 1.97
N GLY A 15 7.73 5.08 2.72
CA GLY A 15 7.12 4.89 4.03
C GLY A 15 8.14 4.40 5.04
N LYS A 16 7.94 4.70 6.32
CA LYS A 16 8.73 4.17 7.43
C LYS A 16 7.81 3.52 8.45
N SER A 17 8.08 2.27 8.78
CA SER A 17 7.38 1.59 9.86
C SER A 17 7.92 2.03 11.22
N LYS A 18 7.11 1.86 12.27
CA LYS A 18 7.53 2.09 13.66
C LYS A 18 8.65 1.13 14.10
N HIS A 19 8.82 0.02 13.38
CA HIS A 19 9.84 -1.00 13.64
C HIS A 19 11.13 -0.77 12.85
N GLY A 20 11.25 0.38 12.17
CA GLY A 20 12.49 0.79 11.52
C GLY A 20 12.71 0.18 10.16
N CYS A 21 11.68 -0.40 9.54
CA CYS A 21 11.72 -0.81 8.14
C CYS A 21 11.23 0.34 7.26
N MET A 22 12.01 0.70 6.25
CA MET A 22 11.64 1.65 5.21
C MET A 22 11.18 0.89 3.98
N ILE A 23 10.11 1.37 3.38
CA ILE A 23 9.62 0.95 2.07
C ILE A 23 9.82 2.07 1.09
N VAL A 24 10.30 1.74 -0.09
CA VAL A 24 10.34 2.62 -1.24
C VAL A 24 9.63 1.90 -2.38
N TRP A 25 8.67 2.57 -3.00
CA TRP A 25 7.94 2.04 -4.13
C TRP A 25 8.41 2.72 -5.42
N ASP A 26 8.88 1.90 -6.34
CA ASP A 26 9.32 2.30 -7.67
C ASP A 26 8.12 2.29 -8.66
N PRO A 27 8.05 3.24 -9.61
CA PRO A 27 7.07 3.23 -10.72
C PRO A 27 6.96 1.92 -11.51
N GLU A 28 8.02 1.10 -11.54
CA GLU A 28 8.08 -0.24 -12.14
C GLU A 28 7.45 -1.33 -11.26
N LEU A 29 6.68 -0.97 -10.23
CA LEU A 29 6.02 -1.89 -9.29
C LEU A 29 7.00 -2.70 -8.43
N THR A 30 8.19 -2.15 -8.25
CA THR A 30 9.23 -2.76 -7.43
C THR A 30 9.17 -2.16 -6.03
N MET A 31 9.00 -3.02 -5.03
CA MET A 31 9.07 -2.62 -3.63
C MET A 31 10.49 -2.85 -3.11
N MET A 32 11.14 -1.79 -2.64
CA MET A 32 12.44 -1.88 -1.98
C MET A 32 12.27 -1.72 -0.47
N LEU A 33 12.89 -2.61 0.29
CA LEU A 33 12.88 -2.62 1.76
C LEU A 33 14.27 -2.35 2.30
N LEU A 34 14.35 -1.54 3.35
CA LEU A 34 15.60 -1.25 4.07
C LEU A 34 15.34 -1.15 5.57
N ASP A 35 16.08 -1.91 6.37
CA ASP A 35 16.08 -1.73 7.82
C ASP A 35 17.02 -0.59 8.20
N ILE A 36 16.58 0.28 9.13
CA ILE A 36 17.38 1.41 9.60
C ILE A 36 18.67 0.90 10.24
N GLY A 37 19.80 1.32 9.69
CA GLY A 37 21.13 0.87 10.09
C GLY A 37 21.71 -0.23 9.20
N ALA A 38 20.93 -0.80 8.29
CA ALA A 38 21.43 -1.69 7.24
C ALA A 38 22.03 -0.89 6.08
N ARG A 39 22.99 -1.50 5.36
CA ARG A 39 23.68 -0.89 4.21
C ARG A 39 23.13 -1.35 2.86
N GLN A 40 22.19 -2.31 2.85
CA GLN A 40 21.73 -2.96 1.63
C GLN A 40 20.21 -2.98 1.55
N TRP A 41 19.71 -2.54 0.40
CA TRP A 41 18.31 -2.64 0.01
C TRP A 41 17.96 -4.07 -0.38
N HIS A 42 16.77 -4.52 0.02
CA HIS A 42 16.17 -5.75 -0.47
C HIS A 42 15.06 -5.41 -1.45
N THR A 43 15.24 -5.84 -2.69
CA THR A 43 14.29 -5.58 -3.77
C THR A 43 13.31 -6.74 -3.88
N VAL A 44 12.03 -6.43 -3.82
CA VAL A 44 10.92 -7.39 -3.94
C VAL A 44 10.13 -7.05 -5.19
N GLN A 45 10.19 -7.96 -6.17
CA GLN A 45 9.30 -7.93 -7.33
C GLN A 45 7.91 -8.34 -6.85
N MET A 46 6.99 -7.38 -6.83
CA MET A 46 5.62 -7.65 -6.41
C MET A 46 4.90 -8.33 -7.57
N GLY A 47 4.61 -9.62 -7.41
CA GLY A 47 3.94 -10.42 -8.43
C GLY A 47 2.66 -9.76 -8.92
N GLN A 48 2.45 -9.81 -10.24
CA GLN A 48 1.16 -9.48 -10.84
C GLN A 48 0.15 -10.52 -10.34
N GLY A 49 -0.86 -10.08 -9.58
CA GLY A 49 -2.13 -10.77 -9.63
C GLY A 49 -2.60 -10.66 -11.07
N GLU A 50 -2.93 -11.79 -11.70
CA GLU A 50 -3.29 -11.89 -13.11
C GLU A 50 -4.66 -11.24 -13.36
N ASP A 51 -4.75 -9.92 -13.23
CA ASP A 51 -5.95 -9.17 -13.59
C ASP A 51 -5.99 -9.02 -15.11
N ARG A 52 -6.83 -9.85 -15.72
CA ARG A 52 -7.30 -9.71 -17.10
C ARG A 52 -8.08 -8.41 -17.23
N ILE A 53 -7.36 -7.31 -17.45
CA ILE A 53 -7.60 -6.19 -18.37
C ILE A 53 -6.51 -5.17 -18.04
N ASN A 54 -5.72 -4.87 -19.06
CA ASN A 54 -4.50 -4.09 -19.06
C ASN A 54 -4.66 -2.65 -18.50
N SER A 55 -4.73 -2.50 -17.17
CA SER A 55 -4.53 -1.21 -16.51
C SER A 55 -3.36 -1.33 -15.53
N LYS A 56 -2.19 -0.90 -15.99
CA LYS A 56 -0.95 -0.76 -15.20
C LYS A 56 -1.15 0.37 -14.18
N GLY A 57 -1.88 0.12 -13.11
CA GLY A 57 -2.13 1.09 -12.05
C GLY A 57 -0.84 1.38 -11.27
N MET A 58 -0.40 2.63 -11.24
CA MET A 58 0.73 3.06 -10.41
C MET A 58 0.28 3.15 -8.96
N VAL A 59 1.14 2.81 -8.01
CA VAL A 59 0.83 3.07 -6.60
C VAL A 59 0.88 4.59 -6.39
N VAL A 60 -0.20 5.15 -5.84
CA VAL A 60 -0.36 6.59 -5.60
C VAL A 60 -0.38 6.94 -4.12
N ARG A 61 -0.72 5.97 -3.25
CA ARG A 61 -0.63 6.10 -1.79
C ARG A 61 -0.20 4.78 -1.17
N LEU A 62 0.56 4.87 -0.08
CA LEU A 62 1.13 3.73 0.63
C LEU A 62 1.10 4.00 2.14
N LEU A 63 0.73 3.00 2.94
CA LEU A 63 0.82 3.06 4.39
C LEU A 63 1.27 1.73 4.99
N TYR A 64 1.96 1.79 6.11
CA TYR A 64 2.13 0.64 6.99
C TYR A 64 0.93 0.52 7.92
N THR A 65 0.59 -0.70 8.32
CA THR A 65 -0.31 -0.88 9.46
C THR A 65 0.33 -0.37 10.75
N ASN A 66 -0.47 0.12 11.69
CA ASN A 66 0.04 0.64 12.96
C ASN A 66 0.82 -0.41 13.75
N SER A 67 0.39 -1.67 13.61
CA SER A 67 1.03 -2.86 14.16
C SER A 67 2.36 -3.25 13.49
N GLY A 68 2.61 -2.78 12.25
CA GLY A 68 3.79 -3.10 11.46
C GLY A 68 3.77 -4.49 10.81
N PHE A 69 2.61 -5.16 10.78
CA PHE A 69 2.47 -6.49 10.17
C PHE A 69 2.21 -6.45 8.66
N ALA A 70 1.83 -5.29 8.11
CA ALA A 70 1.46 -5.20 6.72
C ALA A 70 1.74 -3.82 6.12
N VAL A 71 1.80 -3.80 4.78
CA VAL A 71 1.82 -2.60 3.94
C VAL A 71 0.57 -2.62 3.07
N PHE A 72 -0.11 -1.48 3.01
CA PHE A 72 -1.31 -1.28 2.23
C PHE A 72 -1.08 -0.19 1.19
N ALA A 73 -1.47 -0.43 -0.06
CA ALA A 73 -1.30 0.48 -1.17
C ALA A 73 -2.63 0.73 -1.89
N LEU A 74 -2.81 1.97 -2.34
CA LEU A 74 -3.86 2.37 -3.28
C LEU A 74 -3.21 2.65 -4.65
N GLY A 75 -3.73 2.02 -5.69
CA GLY A 75 -3.37 2.26 -7.08
C GLY A 75 -4.16 3.41 -7.71
N SER A 76 -3.61 4.00 -8.78
CA SER A 76 -4.29 5.02 -9.60
C SER A 76 -5.56 4.49 -10.29
N ASN A 77 -5.69 3.17 -10.42
CA ASN A 77 -6.88 2.48 -10.91
C ASN A 77 -7.92 2.22 -9.80
N ALA A 78 -7.81 2.89 -8.65
CA ALA A 78 -8.69 2.75 -7.49
C ALA A 78 -8.68 1.38 -6.79
N ILE A 79 -7.81 0.45 -7.21
CA ILE A 79 -7.66 -0.88 -6.59
C ILE A 79 -6.66 -0.81 -5.43
N HIS A 80 -6.95 -1.50 -4.35
CA HIS A 80 -6.04 -1.64 -3.22
C HIS A 80 -5.36 -2.99 -3.19
N LYS A 81 -4.13 -2.99 -2.67
CA LYS A 81 -3.36 -4.21 -2.41
C LYS A 81 -2.80 -4.17 -0.99
N LEU A 82 -2.80 -5.34 -0.35
CA LEU A 82 -2.30 -5.54 1.02
C LEU A 82 -1.23 -6.62 1.01
N TRP A 83 -0.05 -6.31 1.52
CA TRP A 83 1.02 -7.29 1.70
C TRP A 83 1.33 -7.47 3.17
N LYS A 84 1.41 -8.72 3.63
CA LYS A 84 1.64 -9.07 5.03
C LYS A 84 2.96 -9.78 5.22
N TRP A 85 3.69 -9.42 6.27
CA TRP A 85 4.80 -10.26 6.73
C TRP A 85 4.25 -11.50 7.41
N VAL A 86 4.82 -12.65 7.06
CA VAL A 86 4.46 -13.93 7.65
C VAL A 86 5.39 -14.23 8.81
N ARG A 87 4.81 -14.68 9.93
CA ARG A 87 5.59 -15.17 11.07
C ARG A 87 6.17 -16.54 10.74
N ASN A 88 7.48 -16.66 10.77
CA ASN A 88 8.21 -17.91 10.51
C ASN A 88 9.59 -17.89 11.23
N GLU A 89 10.43 -18.91 11.02
CA GLU A 89 11.76 -18.99 11.63
C GLU A 89 12.67 -17.79 11.29
N ARG A 90 12.57 -17.25 10.08
CA ARG A 90 13.35 -16.09 9.61
C ARG A 90 12.74 -14.75 10.06
N ASN A 91 11.45 -14.73 10.40
CA ASN A 91 10.76 -13.59 10.98
C ASN A 91 9.88 -14.01 12.18
N PRO A 92 10.48 -14.27 13.36
CA PRO A 92 9.74 -14.76 14.53
C PRO A 92 8.71 -13.77 15.06
N SER A 93 8.91 -12.47 14.80
CA SER A 93 7.99 -11.41 15.21
C SER A 93 6.79 -11.24 14.27
N GLY A 94 6.92 -11.68 13.02
CA GLY A 94 5.96 -11.41 11.94
C GLY A 94 5.89 -9.94 11.49
N LYS A 95 6.69 -9.04 12.06
CA LYS A 95 6.65 -7.59 11.74
C LYS A 95 7.51 -7.25 10.53
N SER A 96 7.37 -6.02 10.05
CA SER A 96 8.14 -5.46 8.94
C SER A 96 9.65 -5.55 9.19
N ASN A 97 10.35 -6.16 8.25
CA ASN A 97 11.80 -6.15 8.14
C ASN A 97 12.20 -6.28 6.66
N ALA A 98 13.47 -6.01 6.35
CA ALA A 98 14.00 -6.14 4.99
C ALA A 98 14.43 -7.58 4.66
N SER A 99 14.77 -8.39 5.67
CA SER A 99 15.27 -9.77 5.49
C SER A 99 14.24 -10.76 4.94
N VAL A 100 12.95 -10.48 5.14
CA VAL A 100 11.83 -11.30 4.64
C VAL A 100 10.86 -10.40 3.89
N ALA A 101 10.61 -10.74 2.63
CA ALA A 101 9.61 -10.04 1.82
C ALA A 101 8.18 -10.31 2.35
N PRO A 102 7.31 -9.29 2.45
CA PRO A 102 5.90 -9.53 2.72
C PRO A 102 5.22 -10.16 1.50
N GLN A 103 4.16 -10.91 1.74
CA GLN A 103 3.43 -11.64 0.70
C GLN A 103 2.09 -10.96 0.42
N LEU A 104 1.68 -10.95 -0.85
CA LEU A 104 0.37 -10.44 -1.23
C LEU A 104 -0.71 -11.24 -0.50
N TRP A 105 -1.60 -10.53 0.17
CA TRP A 105 -2.68 -11.12 0.92
C TRP A 105 -4.01 -10.63 0.38
N GLN A 106 -4.93 -11.57 0.22
CA GLN A 106 -6.32 -11.33 -0.12
C GLN A 106 -7.22 -12.20 0.77
N PRO A 107 -8.45 -11.75 1.05
CA PRO A 107 -9.47 -12.59 1.68
C PRO A 107 -9.66 -13.91 0.92
N SER A 108 -9.95 -15.00 1.63
CA SER A 108 -10.11 -16.34 1.04
C SER A 108 -11.27 -16.45 0.05
N ASN A 109 -12.23 -15.53 0.13
CA ASN A 109 -13.35 -15.44 -0.82
C ASN A 109 -12.98 -14.68 -2.10
N GLY A 110 -11.73 -14.25 -2.27
CA GLY A 110 -11.27 -13.53 -3.45
C GLY A 110 -11.78 -12.09 -3.55
N ALA A 111 -12.35 -11.53 -2.48
CA ALA A 111 -12.84 -10.16 -2.50
C ALA A 111 -11.68 -9.18 -2.77
N LEU A 112 -11.92 -8.22 -3.66
CA LEU A 112 -11.04 -7.08 -3.93
C LEU A 112 -11.58 -5.83 -3.24
N MET A 113 -10.68 -4.92 -2.88
CA MET A 113 -11.04 -3.62 -2.36
C MET A 113 -10.80 -2.57 -3.43
N THR A 114 -11.87 -1.94 -3.91
CA THR A 114 -11.83 -0.96 -5.00
C THR A 114 -12.66 0.26 -4.60
N ASN A 115 -12.12 1.47 -4.79
CA ASN A 115 -12.88 2.69 -4.60
C ASN A 115 -13.79 2.95 -5.81
N GLU A 116 -14.90 3.65 -5.55
CA GLU A 116 -15.66 4.29 -6.61
C GLU A 116 -14.82 5.42 -7.24
N THR A 117 -14.94 5.53 -8.56
CA THR A 117 -14.36 6.61 -9.36
C THR A 117 -15.50 7.33 -10.08
N THR A 118 -15.28 8.60 -10.41
CA THR A 118 -16.20 9.39 -11.24
C THR A 118 -15.54 9.61 -12.60
N ASP A 119 -16.31 10.08 -13.60
CA ASP A 119 -15.78 10.43 -14.93
C ASP A 119 -14.86 11.67 -14.91
N THR A 120 -14.49 12.15 -13.73
CA THR A 120 -13.55 13.25 -13.52
C THR A 120 -12.13 12.81 -13.90
N ASN A 121 -11.33 13.74 -14.42
CA ASN A 121 -9.94 13.48 -14.76
C ASN A 121 -9.16 12.91 -13.54
N PRO A 122 -8.58 11.69 -13.62
CA PRO A 122 -7.83 11.08 -12.52
C PRO A 122 -6.64 11.93 -12.03
N GLU A 123 -6.12 12.84 -12.86
CA GLU A 123 -5.03 13.75 -12.49
C GLU A 123 -5.49 14.91 -11.58
N GLU A 124 -6.78 15.27 -11.63
CA GLU A 124 -7.37 16.33 -10.80
C GLU A 124 -7.86 15.81 -9.44
N VAL A 125 -7.93 14.49 -9.31
CA VAL A 125 -8.36 13.81 -8.09
C VAL A 125 -7.17 13.59 -7.18
N THR A 126 -7.27 14.02 -5.93
CA THR A 126 -6.28 13.67 -4.90
C THR A 126 -6.70 12.38 -4.19
N PRO A 127 -6.04 11.22 -4.45
CA PRO A 127 -6.36 9.99 -3.73
C PRO A 127 -5.99 10.11 -2.25
N CYS A 128 -6.79 9.48 -1.38
CA CYS A 128 -6.57 9.52 0.06
C CYS A 128 -6.74 8.13 0.67
N ILE A 129 -5.92 7.84 1.69
CA ILE A 129 -6.06 6.65 2.53
C ILE A 129 -5.73 7.01 3.98
N ALA A 130 -6.49 6.47 4.93
CA ALA A 130 -6.25 6.61 6.35
C ALA A 130 -6.62 5.32 7.08
N LEU A 131 -5.77 4.87 8.00
CA LEU A 131 -5.96 3.62 8.72
C LEU A 131 -6.49 3.87 10.13
N SER A 132 -7.45 3.05 10.57
CA SER A 132 -7.94 3.09 11.95
C SER A 132 -6.83 2.72 12.93
N LYS A 133 -6.93 3.23 14.18
CA LYS A 133 -5.92 3.02 15.23
C LYS A 133 -5.59 1.54 15.49
N ASN A 134 -6.57 0.65 15.29
CA ASN A 134 -6.47 -0.78 15.53
C ASN A 134 -6.29 -1.62 14.25
N ASP A 135 -5.96 -0.98 13.11
CA ASP A 135 -5.74 -1.62 11.80
C ASP A 135 -6.94 -2.41 11.24
N SER A 136 -8.12 -2.27 11.83
CA SER A 136 -9.31 -3.05 11.44
C SER A 136 -10.07 -2.43 10.28
N TYR A 137 -9.93 -1.12 10.08
CA TYR A 137 -10.60 -0.38 9.01
C TYR A 137 -9.65 0.55 8.28
N VAL A 138 -9.91 0.74 6.99
CA VAL A 138 -9.26 1.78 6.18
C VAL A 138 -10.32 2.67 5.57
N MET A 139 -10.14 3.97 5.69
CA MET A 139 -10.91 4.98 4.96
C MET A 139 -10.13 5.32 3.69
N SER A 140 -10.78 5.27 2.53
CA SER A 140 -10.12 5.47 1.24
C SER A 140 -11.02 6.19 0.24
N GLY A 141 -10.42 7.00 -0.63
CA GLY A 141 -11.11 7.73 -1.69
C GLY A 141 -10.24 7.92 -2.93
N SER A 142 -10.89 7.86 -4.10
CA SER A 142 -10.28 8.01 -5.43
C SER A 142 -11.11 8.92 -6.36
N GLY A 143 -11.73 9.97 -5.81
CA GLY A 143 -12.47 10.98 -6.60
C GLY A 143 -13.97 10.75 -6.73
N GLY A 144 -14.45 9.60 -6.31
CA GLY A 144 -15.86 9.39 -5.96
C GLY A 144 -16.09 9.53 -4.45
N LYS A 145 -16.95 8.67 -3.90
CA LYS A 145 -17.22 8.60 -2.47
C LYS A 145 -16.01 8.11 -1.70
N ILE A 146 -15.89 8.56 -0.44
CA ILE A 146 -14.92 8.02 0.49
C ILE A 146 -15.53 6.79 1.16
N SER A 147 -14.90 5.63 1.02
CA SER A 147 -15.38 4.37 1.59
C SER A 147 -14.57 3.97 2.83
N LEU A 148 -15.26 3.46 3.85
CA LEU A 148 -14.66 2.81 5.01
C LEU A 148 -14.72 1.30 4.82
N PHE A 149 -13.59 0.65 4.58
CA PHE A 149 -13.50 -0.79 4.37
C PHE A 149 -13.02 -1.54 5.60
N ASN A 150 -13.54 -2.75 5.79
CA ASN A 150 -12.99 -3.72 6.74
C ASN A 150 -11.72 -4.38 6.16
N MET A 151 -10.60 -4.30 6.87
CA MET A 151 -9.30 -4.80 6.40
C MET A 151 -9.18 -6.33 6.38
N MET A 152 -10.09 -7.04 7.06
CA MET A 152 -10.13 -8.50 7.08
C MET A 152 -10.99 -9.08 5.95
N THR A 153 -12.05 -8.38 5.55
CA THR A 153 -13.03 -8.91 4.59
C THR A 153 -13.06 -8.15 3.26
N PHE A 154 -12.42 -6.98 3.20
CA PHE A 154 -12.46 -6.01 2.11
C PHE A 154 -13.86 -5.48 1.77
N LYS A 155 -14.86 -5.71 2.63
CA LYS A 155 -16.20 -5.17 2.45
C LYS A 155 -16.28 -3.72 2.91
N VAL A 156 -17.04 -2.92 2.17
CA VAL A 156 -17.44 -1.57 2.57
C VAL A 156 -18.34 -1.68 3.80
N HIS A 157 -17.98 -0.96 4.86
CA HIS A 157 -18.80 -0.81 6.05
C HIS A 157 -19.73 0.40 5.94
N SER A 158 -19.21 1.52 5.41
CA SER A 158 -19.95 2.76 5.19
C SER A 158 -19.24 3.59 4.12
N PHE A 159 -19.94 4.54 3.52
CA PHE A 159 -19.36 5.51 2.60
C PHE A 159 -19.78 6.93 2.99
N PHE A 160 -19.01 7.92 2.53
CA PHE A 160 -19.20 9.33 2.82
C PHE A 160 -19.15 10.10 1.49
N ASP A 161 -20.15 10.94 1.28
CA ASP A 161 -20.18 11.86 0.17
C ASP A 161 -19.29 13.08 0.50
N CYS A 162 -18.49 13.50 -0.48
CA CYS A 162 -17.74 14.75 -0.38
C CYS A 162 -18.66 15.87 -0.88
N HIS A 163 -19.08 16.77 0.01
CA HIS A 163 -19.81 17.99 -0.32
C HIS A 163 -18.87 19.18 -0.51
#